data_AF-A0A090TCU2-F1
#
_entry.id   AF-A0A090TCU2-F1
#
_cell.length_a   1.000
_cell.length_b   1.000
_cell.length_c   1.000
_cell.angle_alpha   90.00
_cell.angle_beta   90.00
_cell.angle_gamma   90.00
#
_symmetry.space_group_name_H-M   'P 1'
#
loop_
_entity.id
_entity.type
_entity.pdbx_description
1 polymer ?
#
loop_
_entity_poly.entity_id
_entity_poly.type
_entity_poly.pdbx_seq_one_letter_code
_entity_poly.pdbx_strand_id
1 'polypeptide(L)' 'MSKNGKMTGLVMLPNRRVVKVEEGHFLGENNGQIKQITENALIVGETLSDGLGCWYQRQIKLALK' A
#
# COMPACT_ATOMS: atom_id res chain seq x y z
N MET A 1 1.50 -1.80 15.64
CA MET A 1 2.44 -1.30 16.67
C MET A 1 2.80 0.15 16.35
N SER A 2 2.22 1.10 17.09
CA SER A 2 2.48 2.54 16.91
C SER A 2 3.71 2.93 17.73
N LYS A 3 4.75 3.47 17.09
CA LYS A 3 5.89 4.08 17.78
C LYS A 3 5.79 5.58 17.51
N ASN A 4 5.54 6.39 18.53
CA ASN A 4 5.45 7.86 18.44
C ASN A 4 4.25 8.47 17.66
N GLY A 5 3.10 7.79 17.58
CA GLY A 5 1.93 8.30 16.87
C GLY A 5 1.99 8.12 15.35
N LYS A 6 3.06 7.51 14.84
CA LYS A 6 3.15 7.02 13.46
C LYS A 6 2.68 5.57 13.41
N MET A 7 1.55 5.36 12.75
CA MET A 7 1.07 4.01 12.44
C MET A 7 1.92 3.43 11.33
N THR A 8 2.42 2.22 11.59
CA THR A 8 3.22 1.47 10.62
C THR A 8 2.49 0.19 10.29
N GLY A 9 2.44 -0.14 9.01
CA GLY A 9 1.86 -1.37 8.49
C GLY A 9 2.94 -2.43 8.30
N LEU A 10 2.57 -3.70 8.43
CA LEU A 10 3.37 -4.82 7.96
C LEU A 10 2.63 -5.45 6.78
N VAL A 11 3.29 -5.51 5.64
CA VAL A 11 2.71 -6.09 4.41
C VAL A 11 3.57 -7.27 4.00
N MET A 12 2.92 -8.41 3.75
CA MET A 12 3.57 -9.57 3.15
C MET A 12 3.49 -9.43 1.63
N LEU A 13 4.65 -9.35 0.99
CA LEU A 13 4.78 -9.37 -0.46
C LEU A 13 4.57 -10.81 -1.00
N PRO A 14 4.18 -10.98 -2.27
CA PRO A 14 4.01 -12.29 -2.89
C PRO A 14 5.25 -13.19 -2.82
N ASN A 15 6.44 -12.60 -2.74
CA ASN A 15 7.72 -13.29 -2.54
C ASN A 15 7.96 -13.75 -1.09
N ARG A 16 6.94 -13.74 -0.23
CA ARG A 16 6.98 -14.10 1.20
C ARG A 16 7.87 -13.20 2.06
N ARG A 17 8.26 -12.02 1.58
CA ARG A 17 8.95 -11.01 2.40
C ARG A 17 7.93 -10.15 3.12
N VAL A 18 8.13 -9.96 4.42
CA VAL A 18 7.38 -8.99 5.21
C VAL A 18 8.16 -7.68 5.18
N VAL A 19 7.51 -6.62 4.70
CA VAL A 19 8.08 -5.27 4.69
C VAL A 19 7.30 -4.39 5.64
N LYS A 20 8.03 -3.56 6.40
CA LYS A 20 7.44 -2.50 7.20
C LYS A 20 7.22 -1.28 6.32
N VAL A 21 6.02 -0.72 6.41
CA VAL A 21 5.61 0.39 5.57
C VAL A 21 4.98 1.52 6.38
N GLU A 22 5.14 2.73 5.88
CA GLU A 22 4.65 3.99 6.46
C GLU A 22 3.88 4.78 5.40
N GLU A 23 3.09 5.75 5.81
CA GLU A 23 2.38 6.63 4.88
C GLU A 23 3.37 7.30 3.91
N GLY A 24 3.04 7.28 2.62
CA GLY A 24 3.91 7.77 1.55
C GLY A 24 4.91 6.75 1.00
N HIS A 25 5.13 5.59 1.64
CA HIS A 25 5.94 4.52 1.06
C HIS A 25 5.27 3.90 -0.17
N PHE A 26 6.10 3.33 -1.05
CA PHE A 26 5.66 2.60 -2.24
C PHE A 26 5.83 1.09 -2.03
N LEU A 27 4.89 0.31 -2.57
CA LEU A 27 4.89 -1.14 -2.52
C LEU A 27 4.24 -1.75 -3.77
N GLY A 28 4.57 -3.02 -4.01
CA GLY A 28 4.05 -3.76 -5.16
C GLY A 28 4.67 -3.35 -6.50
N GLU A 29 4.28 -4.04 -7.57
CA GLU A 29 4.81 -3.81 -8.91
C GLU A 29 4.17 -2.59 -9.60
N ASN A 30 2.97 -2.19 -9.17
CA ASN A 30 2.21 -1.09 -9.77
C ASN A 30 2.51 0.29 -9.14
N ASN A 31 3.67 0.43 -8.50
CA ASN A 31 4.03 1.64 -7.75
C ASN A 31 2.94 2.08 -6.76
N GLY A 32 2.42 1.14 -5.98
CA GLY A 32 1.35 1.39 -5.01
C GLY A 32 1.82 2.27 -3.87
N GLN A 33 1.37 3.52 -3.82
CA GLN A 33 1.68 4.45 -2.75
C GLN A 33 0.71 4.29 -1.58
N ILE A 34 1.23 4.16 -0.36
CA ILE A 34 0.40 4.14 0.84
C ILE A 34 -0.15 5.54 1.10
N LYS A 35 -1.48 5.64 1.03
CA LYS A 35 -2.19 6.89 1.32
C LYS A 35 -2.55 7.01 2.78
N GLN A 36 -2.93 5.90 3.41
CA GLN A 36 -3.36 5.90 4.81
C GLN A 36 -3.17 4.53 5.44
N ILE A 37 -2.76 4.51 6.71
CA ILE A 37 -2.66 3.29 7.52
C ILE A 37 -3.68 3.38 8.66
N THR A 38 -4.60 2.42 8.71
CA THR A 38 -5.56 2.27 9.82
C THR A 38 -5.28 0.98 10.58
N GLU A 39 -5.92 0.78 11.74
CA GLU A 39 -5.69 -0.41 12.57
C GLU A 39 -6.13 -1.71 11.87
N ASN A 40 -7.16 -1.62 11.02
CA ASN A 40 -7.79 -2.79 10.41
C ASN A 40 -7.56 -2.86 8.89
N ALA A 41 -7.01 -1.82 8.28
CA ALA A 41 -6.83 -1.75 6.84
C ALA A 41 -5.74 -0.75 6.42
N LEU A 42 -5.23 -0.96 5.21
CA LEU A 42 -4.25 -0.10 4.58
C LEU A 42 -4.79 0.39 3.25
N ILE A 43 -4.78 1.70 3.03
CA ILE A 43 -5.25 2.32 1.79
C ILE A 43 -4.04 2.57 0.90
N VAL A 44 -4.04 1.96 -0.28
CA VAL A 44 -2.95 2.05 -1.27
C VAL A 44 -3.49 2.63 -2.56
N GLY A 45 -2.84 3.66 -3.09
CA GLY A 45 -3.09 4.22 -4.40
C GLY A 45 -2.10 3.62 -5.42
N GLU A 46 -2.57 2.81 -6.35
CA GLU A 46 -1.76 2.20 -7.41
C GLU A 46 -2.00 2.91 -8.74
N THR A 47 -0.94 3.01 -9.55
CA THR A 47 -1.03 3.57 -10.90
C THR A 47 -0.95 2.42 -11.89
N LEU A 48 -2.04 2.18 -12.60
CA LEU A 48 -2.14 1.09 -13.58
C LEU A 48 -2.23 1.65 -14.99
N SER A 49 -1.63 0.93 -15.93
CA SER A 49 -1.89 1.17 -17.35
C SER A 49 -3.27 0.64 -17.71
N ASP A 50 -4.01 1.40 -18.51
CA ASP A 50 -5.33 1.02 -19.02
C ASP A 50 -5.26 0.10 -20.26
N GLY A 51 -4.04 -0.17 -20.77
CA GLY A 51 -3.79 -0.95 -21.98
C GLY A 51 -4.00 -0.17 -23.29
N LEU A 52 -4.48 1.07 -23.23
CA LEU A 52 -4.68 1.98 -24.36
C LEU A 52 -3.64 3.11 -24.40
N GLY A 53 -2.75 3.16 -23.40
CA GLY A 53 -1.64 4.11 -23.30
C GLY A 53 -1.84 5.18 -22.22
N CYS A 54 -2.98 5.20 -21.54
CA CYS A 54 -3.21 6.08 -20.41
C CYS A 54 -2.93 5.36 -19.08
N TRP A 55 -2.61 6.14 -18.06
CA TRP A 55 -2.47 5.66 -16.70
C TRP A 55 -3.68 6.11 -15.90
N TYR A 56 -4.20 5.22 -15.05
CA TYR A 56 -5.24 5.58 -14.09
C TYR A 56 -4.81 5.22 -12.68
N GLN A 57 -5.18 6.07 -11.73
CA GLN A 57 -4.90 5.84 -10.32
C GLN A 57 -6.11 5.16 -9.69
N ARG A 58 -5.89 3.98 -9.12
CA ARG A 58 -6.90 3.27 -8.32
C ARG A 58 -6.54 3.32 -6.85
N GLN A 59 -7.55 3.46 -6.00
CA GLN A 59 -7.38 3.28 -4.56
C GLN A 59 -7.90 1.91 -4.15
N ILE A 60 -7.05 1.10 -3.53
CA ILE A 60 -7.40 -0.21 -2.99
C ILE A 60 -7.32 -0.18 -1.47
N LYS A 61 -8.19 -0.96 -0.84
CA LYS A 61 -8.21 -1.19 0.61
C LYS A 61 -7.74 -2.61 0.89
N LEU A 62 -6.56 -2.72 1.48
CA LEU A 62 -6.03 -3.99 1.98
C LEU A 62 -6.52 -4.17 3.43
N ALA A 63 -7.50 -5.04 3.63
CA ALA A 63 -7.95 -5.38 4.99
C ALA A 63 -6.96 -6.34 5.67
N LEU A 64 -6.81 -6.20 6.98
CA LEU A 64 -6.02 -7.11 7.80
C LEU A 64 -6.72 -8.48 7.83
N LYS A 65 -5.95 -9.56 7.60
CA LYS A 65 -6.43 -10.95 7.64
C LYS A 65 -5.82 -11.68 8.83
#